data_AF-A0A323TW93-F1
#
_entry.id   AF-A0A323TW93-F1
#
_cell.length_a   1.000
_cell.length_b   1.000
_cell.length_c   1.000
_cell.angle_alpha   90.00
_cell.angle_beta   90.00
_cell.angle_gamma   90.00
#
_symmetry.space_group_name_H-M   'P 1'
#
loop_
_entity.id
_entity.type
_entity.pdbx_description
1 polymer ?
#
loop_
_entity_poly.entity_id
_entity_poly.type
_entity_poly.pdbx_seq_one_letter_code
_entity_poly.pdbx_strand_id
1 'polypeptide(L)'
;MKENLELLMKKLNKAYLIYKNEFLNKNFLVIARKGKNIEIIEIKFRKEHFKHLVGIKGIKANDFFEKLSQKRLSIKELQELEKNPYIIEKLNSFSKLKKLLEENPYLYDFHPHSTPKVELDKIIANIDREIKKELIGLKFLKNLSGKSYIPASIERRKASEITMEDRKRIICILEKSLIDRKYSKIIFKVNEEDISVYF
;
A
#
# COMPACT_ATOMS: atom_id res chain seq x y z
N MET A 1 -16.21 11.98 -23.30
CA MET A 1 -14.93 12.59 -22.87
C MET A 1 -15.07 13.38 -21.56
N LYS A 2 -16.05 14.29 -21.43
CA LYS A 2 -16.30 15.05 -20.18
C LYS A 2 -16.75 14.16 -19.00
N GLU A 3 -17.64 13.21 -19.27
CA GLU A 3 -18.15 12.24 -18.26
C GLU A 3 -17.08 11.31 -17.69
N ASN A 4 -16.09 10.91 -18.51
CA ASN A 4 -14.98 10.05 -18.07
C ASN A 4 -14.05 10.80 -17.09
N LEU A 5 -13.76 12.07 -17.37
CA LEU A 5 -12.92 12.91 -16.51
C LEU A 5 -13.59 13.22 -15.17
N GLU A 6 -14.91 13.45 -15.17
CA GLU A 6 -15.66 13.68 -13.93
C GLU A 6 -15.68 12.43 -13.05
N LEU A 7 -15.94 11.26 -13.64
CA LEU A 7 -15.89 9.98 -12.92
C LEU A 7 -14.48 9.70 -12.36
N LEU A 8 -13.44 9.96 -13.15
CA LEU A 8 -12.05 9.83 -12.73
C LEU A 8 -11.74 10.74 -11.54
N MET A 9 -12.12 12.02 -11.61
CA MET A 9 -11.91 12.97 -10.53
C MET A 9 -12.66 12.57 -9.26
N LYS A 10 -13.90 12.08 -9.38
CA LYS A 10 -14.67 11.55 -8.25
C LYS A 10 -13.97 10.36 -7.57
N LYS A 11 -13.48 9.40 -8.36
CA LYS A 11 -12.73 8.23 -7.85
C LYS A 11 -11.40 8.66 -7.22
N LEU A 12 -10.70 9.60 -7.85
CA LEU A 12 -9.44 10.12 -7.36
C LEU A 12 -9.58 10.85 -6.03
N ASN A 13 -10.60 11.70 -5.90
CA ASN A 13 -10.94 12.37 -4.64
C ASN A 13 -11.30 11.35 -3.55
N LYS A 14 -12.06 10.31 -3.88
CA LYS A 14 -12.39 9.24 -2.92
C LYS A 14 -11.12 8.52 -2.43
N ALA A 15 -10.23 8.12 -3.35
CA ALA A 15 -8.96 7.48 -3.00
C ALA A 15 -8.06 8.40 -2.16
N TYR A 16 -7.99 9.68 -2.51
CA TYR A 16 -7.26 10.70 -1.75
C TYR A 16 -7.79 10.83 -0.31
N LEU A 17 -9.11 10.91 -0.13
CA LEU A 17 -9.71 11.03 1.20
C LEU A 17 -9.45 9.78 2.06
N ILE A 18 -9.57 8.59 1.47
CA ILE A 18 -9.22 7.34 2.15
C ILE A 18 -7.74 7.36 2.55
N TYR A 19 -6.83 7.69 1.63
CA TYR A 19 -5.41 7.76 1.93
C TYR A 19 -5.10 8.76 3.04
N LYS A 20 -5.67 9.97 2.95
CA LYS A 20 -5.49 11.04 3.93
C LYS A 20 -5.93 10.61 5.33
N ASN A 21 -7.08 9.96 5.45
CA ASN A 21 -7.65 9.64 6.75
C ASN A 21 -7.05 8.36 7.35
N GLU A 22 -6.80 7.36 6.50
CA GLU A 22 -6.46 6.02 6.98
C GLU A 22 -4.97 5.72 6.95
N PHE A 23 -4.17 6.45 6.17
CA PHE A 23 -2.77 6.10 5.91
C PHE A 23 -1.78 7.26 6.06
N LEU A 24 -2.15 8.50 5.69
CA LEU A 24 -1.22 9.62 5.66
C LEU A 24 -0.55 9.85 7.03
N ASN A 25 0.77 9.98 7.00
CA ASN A 25 1.62 10.20 8.17
C ASN A 25 1.53 9.10 9.23
N LYS A 26 1.18 7.88 8.83
CA LYS A 26 1.18 6.71 9.70
C LYS A 26 2.36 5.79 9.41
N ASN A 27 2.78 5.09 10.45
CA ASN A 27 3.73 3.99 10.39
C ASN A 27 3.04 2.72 10.85
N PHE A 28 3.13 1.67 10.05
CA PHE A 28 2.62 0.35 10.39
C PHE A 28 3.77 -0.59 10.70
N LEU A 29 3.81 -1.14 11.92
CA LEU A 29 4.71 -2.23 12.26
C LEU A 29 4.03 -3.54 11.89
N VAL A 30 4.63 -4.32 11.00
CA VAL A 30 4.13 -5.63 10.59
C VAL A 30 5.08 -6.68 11.15
N ILE A 31 4.54 -7.56 11.98
CA ILE A 31 5.25 -8.71 12.53
C ILE A 31 4.72 -9.94 11.81
N ALA A 32 5.60 -10.66 11.12
CA ALA A 32 5.26 -11.85 10.35
C ALA A 32 6.15 -13.03 10.72
N ARG A 33 5.61 -14.24 10.60
CA ARG A 33 6.26 -15.47 11.06
C ARG A 33 6.17 -16.60 10.03
N LYS A 34 7.24 -17.40 9.94
CA LYS A 34 7.25 -18.73 9.32
C LYS A 34 8.08 -19.68 10.19
N GLY A 35 7.41 -20.63 10.85
CA GLY A 35 8.04 -21.49 11.84
C GLY A 35 8.68 -20.66 12.96
N LYS A 36 9.98 -20.86 13.20
CA LYS A 36 10.74 -20.07 14.20
C LYS A 36 11.22 -18.70 13.68
N ASN A 37 11.13 -18.46 12.38
CA ASN A 37 11.64 -17.24 11.76
C ASN A 37 10.62 -16.11 11.86
N ILE A 38 10.99 -15.03 12.53
CA ILE A 38 10.19 -13.81 12.67
C ILE A 38 10.81 -12.74 11.79
N GLU A 39 9.96 -12.02 11.07
CA GLU A 39 10.32 -10.86 10.27
C GLU A 39 9.49 -9.66 10.73
N ILE A 40 10.17 -8.56 11.06
CA ILE A 40 9.55 -7.31 11.49
C ILE A 40 9.88 -6.25 10.46
N ILE A 41 8.85 -5.62 9.90
CA ILE A 41 9.00 -4.53 8.94
C ILE A 41 8.18 -3.31 9.37
N GLU A 42 8.73 -2.12 9.11
CA GLU A 42 7.99 -0.87 9.23
C GLU A 42 7.54 -0.39 7.85
N ILE A 43 6.29 0.03 7.72
CA ILE A 43 5.73 0.58 6.48
C ILE A 43 5.30 2.03 6.72
N LYS A 44 6.00 2.96 6.07
CA LYS A 44 5.79 4.40 6.26
C LYS A 44 4.94 4.97 5.13
N PHE A 45 3.80 5.58 5.48
CA PHE A 45 2.90 6.23 4.54
C PHE A 45 3.06 7.76 4.64
N ARG A 46 3.40 8.39 3.51
CA ARG A 46 3.63 9.84 3.40
C ARG A 46 3.01 10.36 2.10
N LYS A 47 2.76 11.67 2.01
CA LYS A 47 2.07 12.28 0.87
C LYS A 47 2.72 11.95 -0.48
N GLU A 48 4.05 11.90 -0.54
CA GLU A 48 4.81 11.53 -1.74
C GLU A 48 4.52 10.10 -2.21
N HIS A 49 4.18 9.18 -1.30
CA HIS A 49 3.90 7.79 -1.67
C HIS A 49 2.54 7.62 -2.38
N PHE A 50 1.60 8.55 -2.17
CA PHE A 50 0.26 8.46 -2.77
C PHE A 50 0.33 8.37 -4.30
N LYS A 51 1.15 9.22 -4.94
CA LYS A 51 1.36 9.22 -6.40
C LYS A 51 1.80 7.85 -6.93
N HIS A 52 2.68 7.17 -6.21
CA HIS A 52 3.20 5.85 -6.61
C HIS A 52 2.10 4.79 -6.55
N LEU A 53 1.27 4.82 -5.52
CA LEU A 53 0.16 3.88 -5.35
C LEU A 53 -0.87 3.94 -6.49
N VAL A 54 -1.20 5.16 -6.94
CA VAL A 54 -2.09 5.38 -8.10
C VAL A 54 -1.40 5.19 -9.45
N GLY A 55 -0.06 5.06 -9.48
CA GLY A 55 0.70 4.72 -10.69
C GLY A 55 0.80 5.85 -11.71
N ILE A 56 0.98 7.09 -11.24
CA ILE A 56 1.00 8.28 -12.11
C ILE A 56 2.43 8.68 -12.48
N LYS A 57 2.63 9.12 -13.72
CA LYS A 57 3.89 9.71 -14.21
C LYS A 57 3.68 11.20 -14.52
N GLY A 58 4.77 11.96 -14.73
CA GLY A 58 4.71 13.34 -15.22
C GLY A 58 4.44 14.46 -14.19
N ILE A 59 3.96 14.15 -12.98
CA ILE A 59 3.76 15.14 -11.90
C ILE A 59 4.71 14.82 -10.74
N LYS A 60 5.31 15.81 -10.07
CA LYS A 60 6.13 15.53 -8.86
C LYS A 60 5.24 14.96 -7.74
N ALA A 61 5.79 14.04 -6.95
CA ALA A 61 5.04 13.28 -5.95
C ALA A 61 4.36 14.17 -4.90
N ASN A 62 5.10 15.12 -4.33
CA ASN A 62 4.56 16.09 -3.37
C ASN A 62 3.50 17.00 -4.03
N ASP A 63 3.83 17.57 -5.19
CA ASP A 63 2.93 18.49 -5.90
C ASP A 63 1.60 17.83 -6.24
N PHE A 64 1.60 16.55 -6.61
CA PHE A 64 0.38 15.81 -6.94
C PHE A 64 -0.60 15.76 -5.75
N PHE A 65 -0.09 15.41 -4.56
CA PHE A 65 -0.91 15.34 -3.36
C PHE A 65 -1.46 16.71 -2.95
N GLU A 66 -0.62 17.75 -2.99
CA GLU A 66 -1.02 19.11 -2.64
C GLU A 66 -2.05 19.67 -3.63
N LYS A 67 -1.85 19.49 -4.94
CA LYS A 67 -2.81 19.92 -5.97
C LYS A 67 -4.17 19.23 -5.80
N LEU A 68 -4.19 17.95 -5.43
CA LEU A 68 -5.44 17.26 -5.11
C LEU A 68 -6.13 17.85 -3.90
N SER A 69 -5.38 18.09 -2.82
CA SER A 69 -5.92 18.69 -1.60
C SER A 69 -6.56 20.07 -1.85
N GLN A 70 -5.98 20.83 -2.77
CA GLN A 70 -6.40 22.19 -3.13
C GLN A 70 -7.39 22.22 -4.30
N LYS A 71 -7.76 21.06 -4.88
CA LYS A 71 -8.59 20.95 -6.10
C LYS A 71 -8.01 21.73 -7.30
N ARG A 72 -6.68 21.73 -7.45
CA ARG A 72 -5.91 22.47 -8.47
C ARG A 72 -5.32 21.60 -9.57
N LEU A 73 -5.78 20.35 -9.73
CA LEU A 73 -5.36 19.54 -10.88
C LEU A 73 -5.93 20.13 -12.18
N SER A 74 -5.06 20.34 -13.16
CA SER A 74 -5.46 20.80 -14.49
C SER A 74 -6.07 19.66 -15.32
N ILE A 75 -6.83 20.02 -16.35
CA ILE A 75 -7.39 19.04 -17.30
C ILE A 75 -6.28 18.22 -17.98
N LYS A 76 -5.18 18.87 -18.37
CA LYS A 76 -4.02 18.20 -18.96
C LYS A 76 -3.44 17.14 -18.02
N GLU A 77 -3.29 17.48 -16.74
CA GLU A 77 -2.82 16.53 -15.73
C GLU A 77 -3.79 15.37 -15.53
N LEU A 78 -5.10 15.61 -15.55
CA LEU A 78 -6.11 14.54 -15.49
C LEU A 78 -6.06 13.63 -16.73
N GLN A 79 -5.84 14.17 -17.93
CA GLN A 79 -5.68 13.39 -19.15
C GLN A 79 -4.42 12.51 -19.12
N GLU A 80 -3.33 12.96 -18.48
CA GLU A 80 -2.16 12.09 -18.25
C GLU A 80 -2.47 10.89 -17.35
N LEU A 81 -3.42 11.01 -16.42
CA LEU A 81 -3.87 9.89 -15.59
C LEU A 81 -4.58 8.82 -16.40
N GLU A 82 -5.38 9.23 -17.39
CA GLU A 82 -6.13 8.32 -18.26
C GLU A 82 -5.21 7.45 -19.12
N LYS A 83 -3.97 7.88 -19.37
CA LYS A 83 -2.97 7.06 -20.08
C LYS A 83 -2.55 5.80 -19.31
N ASN A 84 -2.78 5.75 -18.00
CA ASN A 84 -2.55 4.52 -17.24
C ASN A 84 -3.81 3.62 -17.32
N PRO A 85 -3.75 2.49 -18.04
CA PRO A 85 -4.92 1.62 -18.23
C PRO A 85 -5.44 1.01 -16.92
N TYR A 86 -4.64 1.01 -15.85
CA TYR A 86 -5.00 0.47 -14.54
C TYR A 86 -5.45 1.52 -13.54
N ILE A 87 -5.56 2.82 -13.92
CA ILE A 87 -5.85 3.90 -12.97
C ILE A 87 -7.17 3.67 -12.24
N ILE A 88 -8.23 3.29 -12.94
CA ILE A 88 -9.56 3.08 -12.34
C ILE A 88 -9.53 1.91 -11.36
N GLU A 89 -8.85 0.82 -11.71
CA GLU A 89 -8.69 -0.34 -10.84
C GLU A 89 -7.94 0.05 -9.56
N LYS A 90 -6.78 0.72 -9.69
CA LYS A 90 -5.99 1.22 -8.57
C LYS A 90 -6.80 2.12 -7.64
N LEU A 91 -7.54 3.08 -8.19
CA LEU A 91 -8.39 3.99 -7.41
C LEU A 91 -9.51 3.26 -6.65
N ASN A 92 -10.12 2.25 -7.28
CA ASN A 92 -11.16 1.44 -6.62
C ASN A 92 -10.59 0.55 -5.49
N SER A 93 -9.32 0.15 -5.58
CA SER A 93 -8.68 -0.69 -4.55
C SER A 93 -8.46 0.03 -3.22
N PHE A 94 -8.39 1.37 -3.19
CA PHE A 94 -8.16 2.14 -1.96
C PHE A 94 -9.16 1.82 -0.85
N SER A 95 -10.44 1.65 -1.18
CA SER A 95 -11.48 1.33 -0.18
C SER A 95 -11.33 -0.05 0.46
N LYS A 96 -10.44 -0.90 -0.05
CA LYS A 96 -10.22 -2.26 0.43
C LYS A 96 -8.83 -2.46 1.05
N LEU A 97 -7.94 -1.47 0.97
CA LEU A 97 -6.59 -1.57 1.54
C LEU A 97 -6.60 -1.76 3.06
N LYS A 98 -7.44 -0.99 3.75
CA LYS A 98 -7.54 -1.09 5.21
C LYS A 98 -8.05 -2.47 5.61
N LYS A 99 -9.10 -2.93 4.91
CA LYS A 99 -9.65 -4.28 5.05
C LYS A 99 -8.61 -5.38 4.81
N LEU A 100 -7.75 -5.22 3.80
CA LEU A 100 -6.63 -6.15 3.56
C LEU A 100 -5.71 -6.27 4.80
N LEU A 101 -5.39 -5.16 5.46
CA LEU A 101 -4.57 -5.17 6.67
C LEU A 101 -5.29 -5.74 7.89
N GLU A 102 -6.63 -5.78 7.88
CA GLU A 102 -7.46 -6.27 8.98
C GLU A 102 -7.89 -7.74 8.79
N GLU A 103 -7.82 -8.31 7.58
CA GLU A 103 -8.37 -9.63 7.24
C GLU A 103 -7.29 -10.69 6.92
N ASN A 104 -6.64 -11.21 7.96
CA ASN A 104 -5.64 -12.30 7.87
C ASN A 104 -4.60 -12.08 6.75
N PRO A 105 -3.85 -10.96 6.79
CA PRO A 105 -2.86 -10.67 5.76
C PRO A 105 -1.65 -11.60 5.87
N TYR A 106 -0.97 -11.80 4.74
CA TYR A 106 0.29 -12.53 4.64
C TYR A 106 1.33 -11.65 3.97
N LEU A 107 2.59 -11.84 4.39
CA LEU A 107 3.75 -11.19 3.83
C LEU A 107 4.46 -12.14 2.87
N TYR A 108 4.62 -11.72 1.62
CA TYR A 108 5.27 -12.47 0.57
C TYR A 108 6.51 -11.73 0.09
N ASP A 109 7.49 -12.49 -0.40
CA ASP A 109 8.57 -11.92 -1.20
C ASP A 109 8.08 -11.65 -2.63
N PHE A 110 8.41 -10.48 -3.15
CA PHE A 110 8.12 -10.17 -4.54
C PHE A 110 8.96 -11.04 -5.46
N HIS A 111 8.33 -11.59 -6.50
CA HIS A 111 9.03 -12.36 -7.52
C HIS A 111 8.61 -11.88 -8.91
N PRO A 112 9.56 -11.37 -9.73
CA PRO A 112 9.26 -10.61 -10.95
C PRO A 112 8.86 -11.44 -12.17
N HIS A 113 8.42 -12.71 -12.02
CA HIS A 113 8.27 -13.69 -13.12
C HIS A 113 7.40 -13.25 -14.32
N SER A 114 6.73 -12.10 -14.29
CA SER A 114 5.85 -11.66 -15.38
C SER A 114 5.72 -10.14 -15.63
N THR A 115 6.38 -9.24 -14.87
CA THR A 115 6.20 -7.78 -15.12
C THR A 115 7.45 -6.92 -14.83
N PRO A 116 8.10 -6.32 -15.86
CA PRO A 116 9.30 -5.49 -15.68
C PRO A 116 9.02 -4.06 -15.19
N LYS A 117 7.79 -3.74 -14.76
CA LYS A 117 7.34 -2.33 -14.66
C LYS A 117 7.59 -1.66 -13.32
N VAL A 118 7.66 -2.41 -12.21
CA VAL A 118 7.95 -1.86 -10.86
C VAL A 118 8.73 -2.90 -10.07
N GLU A 119 9.97 -2.57 -9.72
CA GLU A 119 10.78 -3.37 -8.79
C GLU A 119 10.24 -3.17 -7.36
N LEU A 120 9.65 -4.24 -6.83
CA LEU A 120 9.12 -4.34 -5.47
C LEU A 120 9.97 -5.34 -4.68
N ASP A 121 9.92 -5.25 -3.36
CA ASP A 121 10.68 -6.14 -2.48
C ASP A 121 9.74 -7.12 -1.76
N LYS A 122 8.57 -6.63 -1.34
CA LYS A 122 7.59 -7.41 -0.58
C LYS A 122 6.18 -7.13 -1.09
N ILE A 123 5.29 -8.10 -0.92
CA ILE A 123 3.86 -7.97 -1.16
C ILE A 123 3.11 -8.30 0.13
N ILE A 124 2.14 -7.47 0.50
CA ILE A 124 1.09 -7.84 1.46
C ILE A 124 -0.16 -8.22 0.66
N ALA A 125 -0.65 -9.44 0.88
CA ALA A 125 -1.82 -9.97 0.20
C ALA A 125 -2.60 -10.93 1.12
N ASN A 126 -3.75 -11.39 0.64
CA ASN A 126 -4.54 -12.42 1.31
C ASN A 126 -3.83 -13.79 1.27
N ILE A 127 -4.12 -14.65 2.24
CA ILE A 127 -3.59 -16.03 2.33
C ILE A 127 -3.79 -16.83 1.05
N ASP A 128 -4.98 -16.72 0.44
CA ASP A 128 -5.30 -17.41 -0.80
C ASP A 128 -4.74 -16.61 -1.98
N ARG A 129 -3.56 -17.02 -2.42
CA ARG A 129 -2.82 -16.37 -3.51
C ARG A 129 -3.45 -16.58 -4.88
N GLU A 130 -4.40 -17.51 -5.03
CA GLU A 130 -5.10 -17.77 -6.30
C GLU A 130 -6.36 -16.93 -6.48
N ILE A 131 -6.85 -16.28 -5.41
CA ILE A 131 -7.97 -15.35 -5.54
C ILE A 131 -7.48 -13.99 -6.02
N LYS A 132 -8.13 -13.47 -7.05
CA LYS A 132 -7.92 -12.09 -7.53
C LYS A 132 -8.44 -11.08 -6.49
N LYS A 133 -7.54 -10.59 -5.63
CA LYS A 133 -7.81 -9.61 -4.56
C LYS A 133 -6.82 -8.46 -4.59
N GLU A 134 -7.12 -7.44 -3.80
CA GLU A 134 -6.24 -6.30 -3.60
C GLU A 134 -4.96 -6.72 -2.85
N LEU A 135 -3.83 -6.19 -3.30
CA LEU A 135 -2.53 -6.37 -2.68
C LEU A 135 -1.77 -5.03 -2.61
N ILE A 136 -0.83 -4.94 -1.68
CA ILE A 136 0.07 -3.79 -1.53
C ILE A 136 1.48 -4.23 -1.89
N GLY A 137 2.04 -3.61 -2.91
CA GLY A 137 3.44 -3.70 -3.26
C GLY A 137 4.28 -2.75 -2.42
N LEU A 138 5.32 -3.28 -1.78
CA LEU A 138 6.22 -2.55 -0.92
C LEU A 138 7.61 -2.48 -1.55
N LYS A 139 8.23 -1.30 -1.44
CA LYS A 139 9.62 -1.08 -1.81
C LYS A 139 10.45 -0.79 -0.57
N PHE A 140 11.60 -1.42 -0.47
CA PHE A 140 12.57 -1.20 0.58
C PHE A 140 13.27 0.14 0.35
N LEU A 141 13.36 0.92 1.41
CA LEU A 141 14.06 2.19 1.42
C LEU A 141 15.03 2.19 2.60
N LYS A 142 16.33 2.27 2.28
CA LYS A 142 17.39 2.54 3.24
C LYS A 142 17.76 4.01 3.14
N ASN A 143 17.57 4.75 4.22
CA ASN A 143 18.02 6.13 4.32
C ASN A 143 18.74 6.37 5.66
N LEU A 144 19.19 7.60 5.89
CA LEU A 144 19.83 8.00 7.15
C LEU A 144 18.94 7.77 8.38
N SER A 145 17.62 7.76 8.18
CA SER A 145 16.60 7.54 9.21
C SER A 145 16.30 6.06 9.49
N GLY A 146 17.04 5.14 8.86
CA GLY A 146 16.95 3.70 9.08
C GLY A 146 16.47 2.90 7.86
N LYS A 147 16.09 1.65 8.13
CA LYS A 147 15.55 0.70 7.15
C LYS A 147 14.02 0.69 7.28
N SER A 148 13.30 0.95 6.21
CA SER A 148 11.83 0.86 6.21
C SER A 148 11.31 0.50 4.83
N TYR A 149 10.07 0.05 4.78
CA TYR A 149 9.34 -0.13 3.54
C TYR A 149 8.42 1.06 3.29
N ILE A 150 8.19 1.35 2.01
CA ILE A 150 7.21 2.31 1.56
C ILE A 150 6.20 1.64 0.62
N PRO A 151 4.94 2.05 0.64
CA PRO A 151 3.94 1.54 -0.27
C PRO A 151 4.23 2.10 -1.67
N ALA A 152 4.47 1.21 -2.64
CA ALA A 152 4.92 1.56 -3.98
C ALA A 152 3.91 1.22 -5.08
N SER A 153 3.03 0.24 -4.86
CA SER A 153 1.95 -0.11 -5.79
C SER A 153 0.75 -0.67 -5.03
N ILE A 154 -0.44 -0.50 -5.61
CA ILE A 154 -1.65 -1.24 -5.27
C ILE A 154 -2.14 -1.91 -6.54
N GLU A 155 -2.50 -3.18 -6.47
CA GLU A 155 -2.98 -3.95 -7.62
C GLU A 155 -4.14 -4.84 -7.19
N ARG A 156 -5.01 -5.24 -8.13
CA ARG A 156 -6.00 -6.28 -7.90
C ARG A 156 -5.72 -7.45 -8.84
N ARG A 157 -4.97 -8.44 -8.36
CA ARG A 157 -4.55 -9.62 -9.13
C ARG A 157 -4.36 -10.83 -8.21
N LYS A 158 -4.09 -11.99 -8.78
CA LYS A 158 -3.68 -13.14 -7.98
C LYS A 158 -2.27 -12.88 -7.45
N ALA A 159 -2.06 -13.07 -6.15
CA ALA A 159 -0.72 -12.90 -5.59
C ALA A 159 0.27 -13.91 -6.20
N SER A 160 -0.21 -15.08 -6.63
CA SER A 160 0.63 -16.10 -7.28
C SER A 160 1.33 -15.65 -8.55
N GLU A 161 0.80 -14.63 -9.23
CA GLU A 161 1.40 -14.11 -10.46
C GLU A 161 2.70 -13.31 -10.22
N ILE A 162 2.95 -12.86 -8.98
CA ILE A 162 4.05 -11.93 -8.64
C ILE A 162 4.77 -12.27 -7.32
N THR A 163 4.56 -13.47 -6.79
CA THR A 163 5.18 -13.93 -5.54
C THR A 163 5.65 -15.37 -5.70
N MET A 164 6.56 -15.80 -4.83
CA MET A 164 6.83 -17.23 -4.66
C MET A 164 5.75 -17.88 -3.78
N GLU A 165 5.77 -19.22 -3.70
CA GLU A 165 4.88 -19.94 -2.77
C GLU A 165 5.21 -19.63 -1.30
N ASP A 166 6.50 -19.33 -1.04
CA ASP A 166 6.95 -18.96 0.29
C ASP A 166 6.31 -17.66 0.78
N ARG A 167 5.79 -17.71 2.01
CA ARG A 167 5.09 -16.61 2.67
C ARG A 167 5.22 -16.72 4.18
N LYS A 168 5.08 -15.58 4.84
CA LYS A 168 5.02 -15.47 6.29
C LYS A 168 3.62 -15.04 6.71
N ARG A 169 3.05 -15.72 7.70
CA ARG A 169 1.78 -15.33 8.31
C ARG A 169 2.02 -14.03 9.07
N ILE A 170 1.28 -12.97 8.76
CA ILE A 170 1.31 -11.78 9.61
C ILE A 170 0.56 -12.14 10.89
N ILE A 171 1.19 -11.90 12.04
CA ILE A 171 0.66 -12.24 13.36
C ILE A 171 0.17 -10.99 14.09
N CYS A 172 0.76 -9.83 13.80
CA CYS A 172 0.36 -8.56 14.36
C CYS A 172 0.67 -7.40 13.40
N ILE A 173 -0.24 -6.43 13.34
CA ILE A 173 -0.02 -5.12 12.73
C ILE A 173 -0.35 -4.05 13.76
N LEU A 174 0.61 -3.18 14.03
CA LEU A 174 0.43 -2.01 14.88
C LEU A 174 0.51 -0.72 14.08
N GLU A 175 -0.21 0.31 14.50
CA GLU A 175 -0.24 1.65 13.91
C GLU A 175 0.24 2.69 14.92
N LYS A 176 0.99 3.69 14.42
CA LYS A 176 1.27 4.96 15.09
C LYS A 176 1.34 6.11 14.11
N SER A 177 1.26 7.34 14.60
CA SER A 177 1.69 8.50 13.82
C SER A 177 3.21 8.48 13.61
N LEU A 178 3.69 9.03 12.50
CA LEU A 178 5.12 9.14 12.22
C LEU A 178 5.87 9.97 13.27
N ILE A 179 5.19 10.93 13.92
CA ILE A 179 5.77 11.77 14.97
C ILE A 179 5.76 11.09 16.35
N ASP A 180 4.96 10.03 16.53
CA ASP A 180 4.84 9.36 17.83
C ASP A 180 6.02 8.44 18.08
N ARG A 181 6.44 8.33 19.34
CA ARG A 181 7.51 7.40 19.74
C ARG A 181 7.04 5.96 19.87
N LYS A 182 5.77 5.73 20.27
CA LYS A 182 5.23 4.40 20.59
C LYS A 182 4.08 4.03 19.66
N TYR A 183 3.91 2.73 19.45
CA TYR A 183 2.73 2.16 18.81
C TYR A 183 1.55 2.15 19.76
N SER A 184 0.40 2.68 19.31
CA SER A 184 -0.76 2.94 20.17
C SER A 184 -2.02 2.21 19.73
N LYS A 185 -2.05 1.68 18.50
CA LYS A 185 -3.23 1.03 17.95
C LYS A 185 -2.88 -0.32 17.35
N ILE A 186 -3.66 -1.34 17.69
CA ILE A 186 -3.61 -2.66 17.05
C ILE A 186 -4.56 -2.64 15.85
N ILE A 187 -4.05 -2.94 14.66
CA ILE A 187 -4.84 -3.06 13.42
C ILE A 187 -5.21 -4.52 13.18
N PHE A 188 -4.29 -5.43 13.48
CA PHE A 188 -4.50 -6.86 13.32
C PHE A 188 -3.72 -7.61 14.40
N LYS A 189 -4.31 -8.69 14.91
CA LYS A 189 -3.68 -9.62 15.84
C LYS A 189 -4.31 -11.00 15.68
N VAL A 190 -3.48 -12.03 15.62
CA VAL A 190 -3.94 -13.43 15.72
C VAL A 190 -4.23 -13.76 17.19
N ASN A 191 -5.39 -14.35 17.47
CA ASN A 191 -5.81 -14.66 18.84
C ASN A 191 -4.92 -15.71 19.55
N GLU A 192 -4.28 -16.57 18.77
CA GLU A 192 -3.52 -17.74 19.25
C GLU A 192 -2.06 -17.43 19.63
N GLU A 193 -1.55 -16.22 19.37
CA GLU A 193 -0.16 -15.85 19.71
C GLU A 193 -0.08 -14.77 20.80
N ASP A 194 0.73 -15.05 21.83
CA ASP A 194 1.15 -14.03 22.79
C ASP A 194 2.19 -13.12 22.14
N ILE A 195 1.77 -11.90 21.81
CA ILE A 195 2.59 -10.88 21.17
C ILE A 195 3.43 -10.08 22.18
N SER A 196 3.22 -10.25 23.49
CA SER A 196 4.03 -9.58 24.52
C SER A 196 5.51 -9.96 24.43
N VAL A 197 5.81 -11.13 23.88
CA VAL A 197 7.18 -11.65 23.68
C VAL A 197 7.97 -10.85 22.63
N TYR A 198 7.32 -9.96 21.87
CA TYR A 198 7.95 -9.16 20.82
C TYR A 198 8.14 -7.68 21.19
N PHE A 199 7.75 -7.25 22.39
CA PHE A 199 7.82 -5.88 22.89
C PHE A 199 8.52 -5.80 24.24
#